data_AF-A0A7Y6YBR7-F1
#
_entry.id   AF-A0A7Y6YBR7-F1
#
_cell.length_a   1.000
_cell.length_b   1.000
_cell.length_c   1.000
_cell.angle_alpha   90.00
_cell.angle_beta   90.00
_cell.angle_gamma   90.00
#
_symmetry.space_group_name_H-M   'P 1'
#
loop_
_entity.id
_entity.type
_entity.pdbx_description
1 polymer ?
#
loop_
_entity_poly.entity_id
_entity_poly.type
_entity_poly.pdbx_seq_one_letter_code
_entity_poly.pdbx_strand_id
1 'polypeptide(L)'
;MNARVTMPFQQFAFEPAFKPLQLTEIVQHSKDADCNNLLLPMLAGLSQRSSWLVLLEPPKSLNKQRLQEAGVDLKRVWILRRDQRHGIDLLAQRALQAGTCHTLICWHQGASDDALVEQLKATEIASQTECLLVRTQR
;
A
#
# COMPACT_ATOMS: atom_id res chain seq x y z
N MET A 1 56.88 11.00 -7.30
CA MET A 1 56.15 9.76 -6.97
C MET A 1 54.66 10.11 -6.92
N ASN A 2 53.90 9.80 -7.97
CA ASN A 2 52.46 10.10 -8.03
C ASN A 2 51.69 8.78 -8.08
N ALA A 3 51.06 8.39 -6.98
CA ALA A 3 50.19 7.22 -6.93
C ALA A 3 48.83 7.57 -7.54
N ARG A 4 48.58 7.10 -8.76
CA ARG A 4 47.23 7.07 -9.35
C ARG A 4 46.42 5.99 -8.63
N VAL A 5 45.46 6.39 -7.82
CA VAL A 5 44.45 5.48 -7.27
C VAL A 5 43.41 5.25 -8.37
N THR A 6 43.58 4.18 -9.13
CA THR A 6 42.55 3.65 -10.03
C THR A 6 41.63 2.78 -9.19
N MET A 7 40.54 3.35 -8.65
CA MET A 7 39.46 2.51 -8.11
C MET A 7 38.58 2.05 -9.27
N PRO A 8 38.31 0.73 -9.43
CA PRO A 8 37.30 0.27 -10.36
C PRO A 8 35.93 0.71 -9.83
N PHE A 9 35.24 1.54 -10.61
CA PHE A 9 33.83 1.84 -10.38
C PHE A 9 33.04 0.55 -10.61
N GLN A 10 32.81 -0.22 -9.54
CA GLN A 10 31.92 -1.38 -9.59
C GLN A 10 30.51 -0.85 -9.90
N GLN A 11 30.13 -0.96 -11.17
CA GLN A 11 28.75 -0.88 -11.63
C GLN A 11 27.99 -2.01 -10.91
N PHE A 12 27.35 -1.69 -9.79
CA PHE A 12 26.28 -2.51 -9.26
C PHE A 12 25.13 -2.44 -10.27
N ALA A 13 25.09 -3.41 -11.18
CA ALA A 13 23.89 -3.71 -11.94
C ALA A 13 22.83 -4.19 -10.94
N PHE A 14 22.04 -3.25 -10.43
CA PHE A 14 20.82 -3.58 -9.71
C PHE A 14 19.85 -4.06 -10.78
N GLU A 15 19.84 -5.36 -11.09
CA GLU A 15 18.73 -5.92 -11.85
C GLU A 15 17.52 -5.94 -10.91
N PRO A 16 16.51 -5.07 -11.11
CA PRO A 16 15.30 -5.20 -10.32
C PRO A 16 14.65 -6.51 -10.72
N ALA A 17 14.81 -7.53 -9.87
CA ALA A 17 14.01 -8.74 -9.97
C ALA A 17 12.57 -8.35 -9.61
N PHE A 18 11.81 -7.94 -10.61
CA PHE A 18 10.40 -7.64 -10.47
C PHE A 18 9.67 -8.90 -10.03
N LYS A 19 8.85 -8.76 -8.99
CA LYS A 19 8.05 -9.85 -8.44
C LYS A 19 6.57 -9.53 -8.60
N PRO A 20 5.72 -10.58 -8.77
CA PRO A 20 4.29 -10.38 -8.75
C PRO A 20 3.84 -9.89 -7.37
N LEU A 21 2.96 -8.89 -7.36
CA LEU A 21 2.36 -8.34 -6.16
C LEU A 21 1.66 -9.44 -5.34
N GLN A 22 1.95 -9.48 -4.04
CA GLN A 22 1.17 -10.28 -3.10
C GLN A 22 -0.09 -9.49 -2.72
N LEU A 23 -1.22 -9.84 -3.34
CA LEU A 23 -2.51 -9.21 -3.11
C LEU A 23 -3.38 -10.09 -2.19
N THR A 24 -3.75 -9.55 -1.04
CA THR A 24 -4.76 -10.11 -0.14
C THR A 24 -6.04 -9.30 -0.27
N GLU A 25 -7.19 -9.97 -0.28
CA GLU A 25 -8.50 -9.31 -0.39
C GLU A 25 -9.38 -9.60 0.82
N ILE A 26 -10.06 -8.58 1.34
CA ILE A 26 -11.10 -8.69 2.36
C ILE A 26 -12.41 -8.21 1.74
N VAL A 27 -13.38 -9.11 1.66
CA VAL A 27 -14.70 -8.86 1.05
C VAL A 27 -15.77 -8.79 2.13
N GLN A 28 -16.25 -7.59 2.39
CA GLN A 28 -17.34 -7.35 3.32
C GLN A 28 -18.69 -7.54 2.60
N HIS A 29 -19.50 -8.49 3.08
CA HIS A 29 -20.78 -8.85 2.47
C HIS A 29 -21.99 -8.09 3.03
N SER A 30 -21.90 -7.53 4.24
CA SER A 30 -22.98 -6.76 4.88
C SER A 30 -22.53 -5.35 5.20
N LYS A 31 -23.37 -4.35 4.90
CA LYS A 31 -23.08 -2.95 5.24
C LYS A 31 -23.10 -2.68 6.75
N ASP A 32 -23.80 -3.52 7.51
CA ASP A 32 -23.92 -3.38 8.96
C ASP A 32 -22.67 -3.83 9.71
N ALA A 33 -21.82 -4.66 9.09
CA ALA A 33 -20.53 -5.03 9.67
C ALA A 33 -19.53 -3.89 9.47
N ASP A 34 -19.05 -3.24 10.53
CA ASP A 34 -17.94 -2.31 10.40
C ASP A 34 -16.60 -3.07 10.40
N CYS A 35 -16.20 -3.60 9.23
CA CYS A 35 -14.91 -4.29 9.10
C CYS A 35 -13.73 -3.40 9.51
N ASN A 36 -13.88 -2.07 9.50
CA ASN A 36 -12.80 -1.17 9.91
C ASN A 36 -12.40 -1.38 11.37
N ASN A 37 -13.35 -1.69 12.26
CA ASN A 37 -13.02 -1.96 13.67
C ASN A 37 -12.15 -3.22 13.82
N LEU A 38 -12.35 -4.22 12.97
CA LEU A 38 -11.50 -5.42 12.92
C LEU A 38 -10.11 -5.09 12.35
N LEU A 39 -10.02 -4.14 11.42
CA LEU A 39 -8.76 -3.73 10.81
C LEU A 39 -7.89 -2.85 11.72
N LEU A 40 -8.47 -2.06 12.62
CA LEU A 40 -7.74 -1.17 13.54
C LEU A 40 -6.55 -1.83 14.27
N PRO A 41 -6.67 -2.99 14.94
CA PRO A 41 -5.53 -3.64 15.59
C PRO A 41 -4.45 -4.08 14.60
N MET A 42 -4.83 -4.51 13.41
CA MET A 42 -3.89 -4.84 12.34
C MET A 42 -3.15 -3.59 11.85
N LEU A 43 -3.85 -2.46 11.64
CA LEU A 43 -3.24 -1.18 11.29
C LEU A 43 -2.23 -0.72 12.35
N ALA A 44 -2.59 -0.87 13.63
CA ALA A 44 -1.71 -0.53 14.73
C ALA A 44 -0.42 -1.33 14.67
N GLY A 45 -0.51 -2.66 14.53
CA GLY A 45 0.66 -3.53 14.38
C GLY A 45 1.53 -3.20 13.16
N LEU A 46 0.91 -2.98 11.99
CA LEU A 46 1.63 -2.63 10.77
C LEU A 46 2.33 -1.28 10.86
N SER A 47 1.71 -0.28 11.51
CA SER A 47 2.29 1.06 11.64
C SER A 47 3.60 1.10 12.45
N GLN A 48 3.84 0.10 13.30
CA GLN A 48 5.06 0.01 14.11
C GLN A 48 6.27 -0.50 13.31
N ARG A 49 6.07 -1.05 12.10
CA ARG A 49 7.15 -1.51 11.22
C ARG A 49 8.00 -0.33 10.76
N SER A 50 9.24 -0.61 10.34
CA SER A 50 10.25 0.42 10.02
C SER A 50 10.00 1.20 8.73
N SER A 51 9.07 0.73 7.88
CA SER A 51 8.74 1.33 6.58
C SER A 51 7.34 1.93 6.59
N TRP A 52 7.03 2.79 5.63
CA TRP A 52 5.73 3.45 5.54
C TRP A 52 4.57 2.46 5.37
N LEU A 53 3.46 2.73 6.05
CA LEU A 53 2.14 2.13 5.82
C LEU A 53 1.31 3.09 4.99
N VAL A 54 0.81 2.66 3.84
CA VAL A 54 0.01 3.51 2.96
C VAL A 54 -1.45 3.10 3.02
N LEU A 55 -2.34 4.05 3.29
CA LEU A 55 -3.79 3.88 3.29
C LEU A 55 -4.37 4.65 2.11
N LEU A 56 -4.90 3.95 1.11
CA LEU A 56 -5.48 4.52 -0.09
C LEU A 56 -7.00 4.50 0.01
N GLU A 57 -7.61 5.67 -0.13
CA GLU A 57 -9.05 5.90 -0.03
C GLU A 57 -9.72 5.39 1.29
N PRO A 58 -9.09 5.49 2.48
CA PRO A 58 -9.69 4.93 3.69
C PRO A 58 -11.08 5.53 4.00
N PRO A 59 -12.06 4.78 4.48
CA PRO A 59 -13.39 5.32 4.77
C PRO A 59 -13.33 6.43 5.82
N LYS A 60 -14.33 7.33 5.82
CA LYS A 60 -14.39 8.45 6.77
C LYS A 60 -14.48 8.00 8.24
N SER A 61 -14.90 6.76 8.47
CA SER A 61 -14.89 6.09 9.79
C SER A 61 -13.47 5.94 10.36
N LEU A 62 -12.45 5.78 9.51
CA LEU A 62 -11.03 5.73 9.87
C LEU A 62 -10.43 7.14 9.90
N ASN A 63 -10.97 7.99 10.77
CA ASN A 63 -10.44 9.32 10.99
C ASN A 63 -9.13 9.27 11.82
N LYS A 64 -8.44 10.42 11.87
CA LYS A 64 -7.17 10.56 12.59
C LYS A 64 -7.27 10.15 14.06
N GLN A 65 -8.35 10.53 14.74
CA GLN A 65 -8.57 10.24 16.15
C GLN A 65 -8.71 8.73 16.38
N ARG A 66 -9.53 8.03 15.58
CA ARG A 66 -9.70 6.57 15.68
C ARG A 66 -8.41 5.80 15.44
N LEU A 67 -7.61 6.23 14.48
CA LEU A 67 -6.30 5.64 14.23
C LEU A 67 -5.38 5.81 15.46
N GLN A 68 -5.35 7.01 16.07
CA GLN A 68 -4.57 7.25 17.28
C GLN A 68 -5.07 6.43 18.47
N GLU A 69 -6.38 6.37 18.69
CA GLU A 69 -7.01 5.58 19.76
C GLU A 69 -6.68 4.09 19.63
N ALA A 70 -6.57 3.58 18.39
CA ALA A 70 -6.15 2.22 18.13
C ALA A 70 -4.63 1.98 18.30
N GLY A 71 -3.83 3.02 18.57
CA GLY A 71 -2.37 2.92 18.72
C GLY A 71 -1.59 2.95 17.40
N VAL A 72 -2.19 3.45 16.32
CA VAL A 72 -1.51 3.63 15.02
C VAL A 72 -0.52 4.79 15.10
N ASP A 73 0.75 4.54 14.74
CA ASP A 73 1.75 5.59 14.62
C ASP A 73 1.53 6.42 13.34
N LEU A 74 0.81 7.52 13.49
CA LEU A 74 0.53 8.44 12.37
C LEU A 74 1.78 9.04 11.71
N LYS A 75 2.95 9.02 12.37
CA LYS A 75 4.20 9.50 11.76
C LYS A 75 4.72 8.54 10.69
N ARG A 76 4.21 7.31 10.65
CA ARG A 76 4.59 6.24 9.71
C ARG A 76 3.47 5.86 8.75
N VAL A 77 2.38 6.62 8.75
CA VAL A 77 1.22 6.39 7.89
C VAL A 77 1.09 7.49 6.84
N TRP A 78 0.95 7.08 5.59
CA TRP A 78 0.53 7.97 4.50
C TRP A 78 -0.90 7.68 4.09
N ILE A 79 -1.72 8.73 4.01
CA ILE A 79 -3.08 8.63 3.51
C ILE A 79 -3.11 9.19 2.10
N LEU A 80 -3.38 8.33 1.13
CA LEU A 80 -3.59 8.70 -0.26
C LEU A 80 -5.08 8.77 -0.55
N ARG A 81 -5.47 9.81 -1.27
CA ARG A 81 -6.85 10.01 -1.73
C ARG A 81 -6.85 10.15 -3.23
N ARG A 82 -7.88 9.64 -3.87
CA ARG A 82 -8.05 9.83 -5.32
C ARG A 82 -8.33 11.30 -5.61
N ASP A 83 -7.73 11.80 -6.68
CA ASP A 83 -8.06 13.10 -7.25
C ASP A 83 -9.01 12.89 -8.44
N GLN A 84 -9.66 13.94 -8.91
CA GLN A 84 -10.56 13.90 -10.08
C GLN A 84 -9.88 13.37 -11.35
N ARG A 85 -8.55 13.43 -11.42
CA ARG A 85 -7.74 13.09 -12.59
C ARG A 85 -7.18 11.68 -12.60
N HIS A 86 -7.08 11.01 -11.44
CA HIS A 86 -6.41 9.73 -11.32
C HIS A 86 -7.30 8.71 -10.61
N GLY A 87 -7.45 7.55 -11.24
CA GLY A 87 -8.13 6.41 -10.65
C GLY A 87 -7.38 5.83 -9.45
N ILE A 88 -8.07 4.97 -8.71
CA ILE A 88 -7.53 4.26 -7.54
C ILE A 88 -6.41 3.30 -7.96
N ASP A 89 -6.59 2.65 -9.11
CA ASP A 89 -5.65 1.74 -9.78
C ASP A 89 -4.29 2.41 -10.01
N LEU A 90 -4.27 3.56 -10.68
CA LEU A 90 -3.03 4.27 -10.98
C LEU A 90 -2.33 4.75 -9.70
N LEU A 91 -3.07 5.24 -8.71
CA LEU A 91 -2.48 5.66 -7.44
C LEU A 91 -1.87 4.48 -6.67
N ALA A 92 -2.55 3.34 -6.66
CA ALA A 92 -2.03 2.13 -6.05
C ALA A 92 -0.76 1.67 -6.77
N GLN A 93 -0.77 1.61 -8.10
CA GLN A 93 0.41 1.27 -8.91
C GLN A 93 1.61 2.16 -8.60
N ARG A 94 1.40 3.48 -8.53
CA ARG A 94 2.48 4.43 -8.23
C ARG A 94 3.02 4.25 -6.81
N ALA A 95 2.15 4.02 -5.83
CA ALA A 95 2.56 3.75 -4.45
C ALA A 95 3.38 2.44 -4.33
N LEU A 96 2.98 1.41 -5.07
CA LEU A 96 3.67 0.12 -5.15
C LEU A 96 5.03 0.25 -5.86
N GLN A 97 5.07 0.93 -7.02
CA GLN A 97 6.29 1.15 -7.80
C GLN A 97 7.29 2.06 -7.09
N ALA A 98 6.83 2.98 -6.22
CA ALA A 98 7.72 3.81 -5.42
C ALA A 98 8.58 2.99 -4.45
N GLY A 99 8.11 1.81 -4.03
CA GLY A 99 8.87 0.88 -3.18
C GLY A 99 9.22 1.40 -1.78
N THR A 100 8.63 2.52 -1.36
CA THR A 100 8.90 3.16 -0.06
C THR A 100 8.04 2.60 1.08
N CYS A 101 7.03 1.78 0.77
CA CYS A 101 6.08 1.23 1.72
C CYS A 101 6.19 -0.29 1.82
N HIS A 102 5.94 -0.83 3.01
CA HIS A 102 5.89 -2.28 3.22
C HIS A 102 4.48 -2.83 2.98
N THR A 103 3.45 -2.04 3.27
CA THR A 103 2.06 -2.43 3.05
C THR A 103 1.27 -1.26 2.48
N LEU A 104 0.52 -1.55 1.42
CA LEU A 104 -0.49 -0.68 0.83
C LEU A 104 -1.87 -1.28 1.13
N ILE A 105 -2.71 -0.53 1.84
CA ILE A 105 -4.10 -0.92 2.10
C ILE A 105 -5.01 -0.03 1.27
N CYS A 106 -5.77 -0.64 0.36
CA CYS A 106 -6.66 0.05 -0.56
C CYS A 106 -8.11 -0.22 -0.16
N TRP A 107 -8.90 0.82 0.04
CA TRP A 107 -10.35 0.71 0.19
C TRP A 107 -11.03 1.03 -1.14
N HIS A 108 -11.77 0.08 -1.68
CA HIS A 108 -12.51 0.25 -2.92
C HIS A 108 -13.99 -0.03 -2.71
N GLN A 109 -14.85 0.87 -3.21
CA GLN A 109 -16.31 0.78 -3.13
C GLN A 109 -16.91 1.01 -4.52
N GLY A 110 -16.50 0.19 -5.49
CA GLY A 110 -16.88 0.31 -6.90
C GLY A 110 -17.71 -0.87 -7.40
N ALA A 111 -18.21 -0.76 -8.63
CA ALA A 111 -19.03 -1.79 -9.28
C ALA A 111 -18.20 -2.79 -10.12
N SER A 112 -16.90 -2.54 -10.29
CA SER A 112 -16.01 -3.37 -11.12
C SER A 112 -14.73 -3.69 -10.34
N ASP A 113 -14.91 -4.49 -9.28
CA ASP A 113 -13.82 -4.90 -8.39
C ASP A 113 -12.79 -5.78 -9.13
N ASP A 114 -13.25 -6.61 -10.07
CA ASP A 114 -12.40 -7.57 -10.78
C ASP A 114 -11.35 -6.87 -11.66
N ALA A 115 -11.74 -5.79 -12.36
CA ALA A 115 -10.83 -5.04 -13.22
C ALA A 115 -9.69 -4.38 -12.41
N LEU A 116 -10.01 -3.85 -11.22
CA LEU A 116 -9.00 -3.29 -10.32
C LEU A 116 -8.05 -4.38 -9.81
N VAL A 117 -8.58 -5.54 -9.40
CA VAL A 117 -7.78 -6.67 -8.93
C VAL A 117 -6.83 -7.17 -10.02
N GLU A 118 -7.31 -7.31 -11.25
CA GLU A 118 -6.48 -7.70 -12.40
C GLU A 118 -5.37 -6.67 -12.66
N GLN A 119 -5.68 -5.38 -12.64
CA GLN A 119 -4.69 -4.32 -12.81
C GLN A 119 -3.62 -4.31 -11.70
N LEU A 120 -4.01 -4.53 -10.44
CA LEU A 120 -3.07 -4.61 -9.33
C LEU A 120 -2.19 -5.86 -9.43
N LYS A 121 -2.76 -7.01 -9.81
CA LYS A 121 -2.00 -8.25 -10.02
C LYS A 121 -1.02 -8.15 -11.19
N ALA A 122 -1.38 -7.42 -12.25
CA ALA A 122 -0.50 -7.14 -13.38
C ALA A 122 0.63 -6.14 -13.04
N THR A 123 0.58 -5.52 -11.85
CA THR A 123 1.62 -4.57 -11.43
C THR A 123 2.85 -5.32 -10.95
N GLU A 124 3.96 -5.07 -11.64
CA GLU A 124 5.27 -5.55 -11.25
C GLU A 124 5.92 -4.59 -10.25
N ILE A 125 6.40 -5.14 -9.13
CA ILE A 125 7.05 -4.36 -8.07
C ILE A 125 8.49 -4.81 -7.88
N ALA A 126 9.39 -3.84 -7.68
CA ALA A 126 10.78 -4.10 -7.33
C ALA A 126 10.98 -4.26 -5.80
N SER A 127 9.98 -3.86 -5.00
CA SER A 127 9.97 -3.95 -3.53
C SER A 127 9.20 -5.17 -3.03
N GLN A 128 9.34 -5.49 -1.74
CA GLN A 128 8.54 -6.53 -1.08
C GLN A 128 7.23 -5.96 -0.49
N THR A 129 6.58 -5.08 -1.23
CA THR A 129 5.35 -4.42 -0.76
C THR A 129 4.17 -5.38 -0.84
N GLU A 130 3.45 -5.54 0.26
CA GLU A 130 2.21 -6.30 0.33
C GLU A 130 1.02 -5.38 0.05
N CYS A 131 0.02 -5.86 -0.70
CA CYS A 131 -1.21 -5.10 -0.91
C CYS A 131 -2.41 -5.81 -0.27
N LEU A 132 -3.19 -5.04 0.49
CA LEU A 132 -4.45 -5.47 1.06
C LEU A 132 -5.58 -4.64 0.43
N LEU A 133 -6.50 -5.31 -0.27
CA LEU A 133 -7.69 -4.68 -0.83
C LEU A 133 -8.90 -4.95 0.06
N VAL A 134 -9.51 -3.90 0.58
CA VAL A 134 -10.75 -3.95 1.35
C VAL A 134 -11.88 -3.50 0.46
N ARG A 135 -12.81 -4.41 0.18
CA ARG A 135 -13.98 -4.15 -0.69
C ARG A 135 -15.28 -4.49 0.00
N THR A 136 -16.33 -3.77 -0.36
CA THR A 136 -17.69 -4.02 0.12
C THR A 136 -18.54 -4.51 -1.03
N GLN A 137 -18.96 -5.77 -0.97
CA GLN A 137 -19.88 -6.37 -1.92
C GLN A 137 -21.30 -5.86 -1.62
N ARG A 138 -21.97 -5.34 -2.64
CA ARG A 138 -23.32 -4.77 -2.54
C ARG A 138 -24.37 -5.73 -3.06
#